data_AF-A0A8H4HCR0-F1
#
_entry.id   AF-A0A8H4HCR0-F1
#
_cell.length_a   1.000
_cell.length_b   1.000
_cell.length_c   1.000
_cell.angle_alpha   90.00
_cell.angle_beta   90.00
_cell.angle_gamma   90.00
#
_symmetry.space_group_name_H-M   'P 1'
#
loop_
_entity.id
_entity.type
_entity.pdbx_description
1 polymer ?
#
loop_
_entity_poly.entity_id
_entity_poly.type
_entity_poly.pdbx_seq_one_letter_code
_entity_poly.pdbx_strand_id
1 'polypeptide(L)'
;MERIDCVHHEPEGRFWVAYGSGPGVKVFGYPSKGGVYVLRNCFGVELDFLGLDRFNDTERPSKLDPDWQAKEDAHCDRMRRLGATWWRRASDEFWERGLEHPKSTDVYLRVGWPAGGGVWVLHTTFGNAGDIGAARIHNAPDMEERCRWIEKLGGVFYADPKDCPYLDLLDLTSIDSYTVQSGDYCAPLAQKYYITTDEIKAHNAQTWGWMGCNDLQLGAVICLSSGDPLMPAVDSSAECGPQLNRTRPTV
;
A
#
# COMPACT_ATOMS: atom_id res chain seq x y z
N MET A 1 -30.48 -13.19 32.66
CA MET A 1 -29.15 -13.77 32.45
C MET A 1 -28.58 -13.08 31.23
N GLU A 2 -27.92 -11.95 31.42
CA GLU A 2 -27.21 -11.24 30.35
C GLU A 2 -26.10 -12.17 29.85
N ARG A 3 -26.12 -12.51 28.55
CA ARG A 3 -24.96 -13.12 27.92
C ARG A 3 -23.87 -12.06 27.94
N ILE A 4 -22.87 -12.24 28.78
CA ILE A 4 -21.59 -11.57 28.61
C ILE A 4 -21.04 -12.12 27.30
N ASP A 5 -21.19 -11.33 26.23
CA ASP A 5 -20.59 -11.62 24.94
C ASP A 5 -19.09 -11.36 25.10
N CYS A 6 -18.35 -12.37 25.54
CA CYS A 6 -16.90 -12.34 25.62
C CYS A 6 -16.32 -12.37 24.20
N VAL A 7 -16.51 -11.31 23.43
CA VAL A 7 -15.71 -11.06 22.24
C VAL A 7 -14.29 -10.86 22.73
N HIS A 8 -13.47 -11.92 22.64
CA HIS A 8 -12.03 -11.81 22.82
C HIS A 8 -11.52 -10.79 21.79
N HIS A 9 -11.24 -9.57 22.25
CA HIS A 9 -10.55 -8.56 21.47
C HIS A 9 -9.07 -8.90 21.57
N GLU A 10 -8.45 -9.23 20.43
CA GLU A 10 -7.00 -9.33 20.37
C GLU A 10 -6.40 -7.99 20.81
N PRO A 11 -5.30 -7.99 21.58
CA PRO A 11 -4.61 -6.75 21.91
C PRO A 11 -4.23 -6.05 20.61
N GLU A 12 -4.51 -4.75 20.51
CA GLU A 12 -4.17 -3.98 19.33
C GLU A 12 -2.67 -4.07 19.07
N GLY A 13 -2.29 -4.47 17.86
CA GLY A 13 -0.88 -4.51 17.47
C GLY A 13 -0.26 -3.14 17.61
N ARG A 14 0.98 -3.03 18.12
CA ARG A 14 1.66 -1.74 18.32
C ARG A 14 2.43 -1.27 17.08
N PHE A 15 2.89 -2.20 16.26
CA PHE A 15 3.85 -1.94 15.19
C PHE A 15 3.29 -2.29 13.82
N TRP A 16 3.63 -1.50 12.81
CA TRP A 16 3.58 -1.94 11.42
C TRP A 16 4.66 -2.98 11.15
N VAL A 17 5.85 -2.78 11.74
CA VAL A 17 7.01 -3.65 11.58
C VAL A 17 7.67 -3.86 12.93
N ALA A 18 7.88 -5.12 13.30
CA ALA A 18 8.71 -5.51 14.44
C ALA A 18 9.71 -6.58 14.00
N TYR A 19 11.00 -6.32 14.19
CA TYR A 19 12.07 -7.22 13.78
C TYR A 19 12.19 -8.41 14.75
N GLY A 20 12.28 -9.61 14.19
CA GLY A 20 12.36 -10.87 14.94
C GLY A 20 13.58 -11.71 14.58
N SER A 21 13.50 -13.03 14.80
CA SER A 21 14.61 -13.96 14.61
C SER A 21 14.73 -14.56 13.19
N GLY A 22 13.76 -14.32 12.31
CA GLY A 22 13.69 -14.91 10.97
C GLY A 22 14.39 -14.08 9.88
N PRO A 23 14.55 -14.64 8.67
CA PRO A 23 15.00 -13.87 7.52
C PRO A 23 13.89 -12.89 7.07
N GLY A 24 14.27 -11.62 6.90
CA GLY A 24 13.31 -10.55 6.59
C GLY A 24 12.35 -10.26 7.75
N VAL A 25 11.24 -9.59 7.44
CA VAL A 25 10.26 -9.17 8.46
C VAL A 25 8.83 -9.37 7.98
N LYS A 26 7.90 -9.48 8.94
CA LYS A 26 6.46 -9.41 8.68
C LYS A 26 6.00 -7.97 8.83
N VAL A 27 5.22 -7.50 7.86
CA VAL A 27 4.59 -6.19 7.92
C VAL A 27 3.09 -6.39 8.15
N PHE A 28 2.53 -5.58 9.04
CA PHE A 28 1.12 -5.57 9.39
C PHE A 28 0.48 -4.25 8.99
N GLY A 29 -0.80 -4.29 8.61
CA GLY A 29 -1.63 -3.10 8.37
C GLY A 29 -3.05 -3.34 8.83
N TYR A 30 -3.69 -2.31 9.40
CA TYR A 30 -4.99 -2.43 10.05
C TYR A 30 -6.03 -1.54 9.37
N PRO A 31 -6.75 -2.05 8.36
CA PRO A 31 -7.65 -1.22 7.57
C PRO A 31 -8.90 -0.84 8.36
N SER A 32 -9.55 0.27 8.01
CA SER A 32 -10.79 0.77 8.60
C SER A 32 -11.96 -0.21 8.46
N LYS A 33 -11.94 -1.08 7.44
CA LYS A 33 -12.90 -2.18 7.27
C LYS A 33 -12.75 -3.30 8.32
N GLY A 34 -11.75 -3.22 9.19
CA GLY A 34 -11.43 -4.24 10.19
C GLY A 34 -10.60 -5.40 9.64
N GLY A 35 -10.16 -6.27 10.55
CA GLY A 35 -9.19 -7.32 10.26
C GLY A 35 -7.76 -6.79 10.18
N VAL A 36 -6.89 -7.55 9.51
CA VAL A 36 -5.46 -7.23 9.39
C VAL A 36 -4.92 -7.70 8.04
N TYR A 37 -4.17 -6.84 7.36
CA TYR A 37 -3.32 -7.26 6.26
C TYR A 37 -1.97 -7.73 6.80
N VAL A 38 -1.51 -8.87 6.32
CA VAL A 38 -0.19 -9.41 6.65
C VAL A 38 0.60 -9.64 5.37
N LEU A 39 1.78 -9.04 5.31
CA LEU A 39 2.76 -9.27 4.26
C LEU A 39 3.98 -9.96 4.88
N ARG A 40 4.33 -11.14 4.37
CA ARG A 40 5.44 -11.96 4.87
C ARG A 40 6.66 -11.86 3.96
N ASN A 41 7.82 -12.16 4.55
CA ASN A 41 9.10 -12.24 3.84
C ASN A 41 9.44 -10.91 3.15
N CYS A 42 9.21 -9.80 3.85
CA CYS A 42 9.64 -8.48 3.39
C CYS A 42 11.13 -8.32 3.65
N PHE A 43 11.88 -7.99 2.60
CA PHE A 43 13.29 -7.64 2.65
C PHE A 43 13.44 -6.16 2.30
N GLY A 44 14.69 -5.71 2.09
CA GLY A 44 15.00 -4.29 1.86
C GLY A 44 14.12 -3.65 0.77
N VAL A 45 13.93 -4.33 -0.36
CA VAL A 45 13.13 -3.82 -1.49
C VAL A 45 11.65 -3.64 -1.15
N GLU A 46 11.04 -4.60 -0.42
CA GLU A 46 9.66 -4.43 0.02
C GLU A 46 9.54 -3.30 1.06
N LEU A 47 10.51 -3.16 1.96
CA LEU A 47 10.49 -2.12 2.99
C LEU A 47 10.65 -0.73 2.37
N ASP A 48 11.55 -0.57 1.39
CA ASP A 48 11.66 0.65 0.60
C ASP A 48 10.36 0.98 -0.12
N PHE A 49 9.72 -0.04 -0.69
CA PHE A 49 8.44 0.12 -1.37
C PHE A 49 7.34 0.64 -0.44
N LEU A 50 7.34 0.17 0.80
CA LEU A 50 6.37 0.59 1.80
C LEU A 50 6.74 1.91 2.50
N GLY A 51 7.96 2.42 2.29
CA GLY A 51 8.50 3.60 2.98
C GLY A 51 8.80 3.34 4.45
N LEU A 52 9.22 2.11 4.79
CA LEU A 52 9.49 1.65 6.15
C LEU A 52 11.00 1.55 6.42
N ASP A 53 11.39 1.75 7.68
CA ASP A 53 12.79 1.65 8.08
C ASP A 53 13.30 0.20 7.97
N ARG A 54 14.50 0.04 7.38
CA ARG A 54 15.11 -1.27 7.11
C ARG A 54 15.76 -1.95 8.32
N PHE A 55 15.95 -1.22 9.42
CA PHE A 55 16.79 -1.64 10.53
C PHE A 55 16.13 -1.49 11.90
N ASN A 56 15.01 -0.76 11.99
CA ASN A 56 14.32 -0.43 13.23
C ASN A 56 12.83 -0.71 13.11
N ASP A 57 12.24 -1.10 14.24
CA ASP A 57 10.79 -1.26 14.37
C ASP A 57 10.07 0.03 13.96
N THR A 58 8.94 -0.12 13.28
CA THR A 58 8.09 1.00 12.89
C THR A 58 6.77 0.92 13.64
N GLU A 59 6.53 1.90 14.51
CA GLU A 59 5.27 2.01 15.25
C GLU A 59 4.11 2.43 14.33
N ARG A 60 2.90 2.00 14.72
CA ARG A 60 1.68 2.47 14.09
C ARG A 60 1.43 3.94 14.45
N PRO A 61 0.65 4.67 13.63
CA PRO A 61 0.18 6.00 13.99
C PRO A 61 -0.55 5.99 15.34
N SER A 62 -0.19 6.93 16.21
CA SER A 62 -0.89 7.11 17.48
C SER A 62 -2.35 7.50 17.23
N LYS A 63 -3.31 6.93 17.95
CA LYS A 63 -4.73 7.32 17.86
C LYS A 63 -5.01 8.76 18.31
N LEU A 64 -4.04 9.43 18.91
CA LEU A 64 -4.10 10.86 19.21
C LEU A 64 -3.89 11.74 17.97
N ASP A 65 -3.29 11.18 16.90
CA ASP A 65 -3.15 11.83 15.60
C ASP A 65 -4.51 11.82 14.88
N PRO A 66 -5.09 12.95 14.49
CA PRO A 66 -6.42 12.98 13.86
C PRO A 66 -6.48 12.18 12.53
N ASP A 67 -5.34 11.99 11.86
CA ASP A 67 -5.24 11.29 10.58
C ASP A 67 -4.80 9.83 10.72
N TRP A 68 -4.76 9.28 11.94
CA TRP A 68 -4.21 7.95 12.22
C TRP A 68 -4.83 6.84 11.37
N GLN A 69 -6.15 6.87 11.17
CA GLN A 69 -6.86 5.85 10.41
C GLN A 69 -6.59 5.97 8.91
N ALA A 70 -6.50 7.20 8.38
CA ALA A 70 -6.14 7.42 6.99
C ALA A 70 -4.71 6.96 6.68
N LYS A 71 -3.77 7.17 7.61
CA LYS A 71 -2.39 6.68 7.51
C LYS A 71 -2.32 5.15 7.52
N GLU A 72 -3.14 4.49 8.34
CA GLU A 72 -3.29 3.04 8.34
C GLU A 72 -3.87 2.50 7.04
N ASP A 73 -4.93 3.12 6.52
CA ASP A 73 -5.55 2.70 5.27
C ASP A 73 -4.59 2.86 4.09
N ALA A 74 -3.90 4.00 3.99
CA ALA A 74 -2.87 4.22 2.97
C ALA A 74 -1.70 3.23 3.09
N HIS A 75 -1.33 2.82 4.31
CA HIS A 75 -0.32 1.78 4.53
C HIS A 75 -0.81 0.40 4.05
N CYS A 76 -2.05 0.04 4.38
CA CYS A 76 -2.69 -1.17 3.86
C CYS A 76 -2.71 -1.18 2.33
N ASP A 77 -2.99 -0.05 1.69
CA ASP A 77 -3.07 0.08 0.24
C ASP A 77 -1.72 -0.16 -0.42
N ARG A 78 -0.63 0.37 0.17
CA ARG A 78 0.74 0.04 -0.26
C ARG A 78 1.07 -1.44 -0.05
N MET A 79 0.65 -2.04 1.06
CA MET A 79 0.86 -3.48 1.32
C MET A 79 0.15 -4.37 0.29
N ARG A 80 -1.09 -4.01 -0.09
CA ARG A 80 -1.87 -4.75 -1.10
C ARG A 80 -1.17 -4.78 -2.46
N ARG A 81 -0.44 -3.72 -2.83
CA ARG A 81 0.38 -3.67 -4.05
C ARG A 81 1.53 -4.69 -4.06
N LEU A 82 1.90 -5.27 -2.92
CA LEU A 82 2.88 -6.35 -2.81
C LEU A 82 2.25 -7.73 -2.57
N GLY A 83 0.92 -7.84 -2.64
CA GLY A 83 0.20 -9.10 -2.43
C GLY A 83 -0.04 -9.44 -0.97
N ALA A 84 -0.17 -8.44 -0.09
CA ALA A 84 -0.55 -8.68 1.29
C ALA A 84 -1.91 -9.37 1.39
N THR A 85 -2.02 -10.36 2.28
CA THR A 85 -3.24 -11.13 2.46
C THR A 85 -4.04 -10.55 3.63
N TRP A 86 -5.35 -10.36 3.44
CA TRP A 86 -6.26 -9.96 4.51
C TRP A 86 -6.65 -11.16 5.37
N TRP A 87 -6.70 -10.95 6.67
CA TRP A 87 -7.10 -11.93 7.67
C TRP A 87 -8.13 -11.31 8.61
N ARG A 88 -9.06 -12.14 9.09
CA ARG A 88 -10.02 -11.71 10.11
C ARG A 88 -9.31 -11.34 11.41
N ARG A 89 -8.29 -12.12 11.80
CA ARG A 89 -7.48 -11.92 13.02
C ARG A 89 -6.01 -12.17 12.74
N ALA A 90 -5.14 -11.53 13.52
CA ALA A 90 -3.70 -11.79 13.41
C ALA A 90 -3.33 -13.19 13.90
N SER A 91 -4.09 -13.74 14.86
CA SER A 91 -3.91 -15.14 15.28
C SER A 91 -4.24 -16.14 14.18
N ASP A 92 -5.29 -15.93 13.38
CA ASP A 92 -5.66 -16.84 12.28
C ASP A 92 -4.48 -17.00 11.31
N GLU A 93 -3.85 -15.87 10.95
CA GLU A 93 -2.64 -15.83 10.15
C GLU A 93 -1.47 -16.57 10.81
N PHE A 94 -1.27 -16.37 12.12
CA PHE A 94 -0.20 -17.03 12.84
C PHE A 94 -0.40 -18.54 12.92
N TRP A 95 -1.62 -19.01 13.15
CA TRP A 95 -1.94 -20.44 13.18
C TRP A 95 -1.71 -21.08 11.81
N GLU A 96 -2.25 -20.49 10.75
CA GLU A 96 -2.16 -21.06 9.41
C GLU A 96 -0.78 -20.94 8.77
N ARG A 97 -0.07 -19.83 8.98
CA ARG A 97 1.20 -19.55 8.28
C ARG A 97 2.43 -19.54 9.18
N GLY A 98 2.26 -19.42 10.49
CA GLY A 98 3.35 -19.41 11.47
C GLY A 98 3.70 -20.78 12.01
N LEU A 99 2.70 -21.65 12.20
CA LEU A 99 2.88 -22.96 12.81
C LEU A 99 2.82 -24.11 11.82
N GLU A 100 2.02 -23.99 10.75
CA GLU A 100 2.08 -24.96 9.65
C GLU A 100 3.29 -24.67 8.74
N HIS A 101 4.01 -25.73 8.36
CA HIS A 101 5.03 -25.62 7.33
C HIS A 101 4.38 -25.32 5.97
N PRO A 102 5.00 -24.46 5.12
CA PRO A 102 4.50 -24.19 3.78
C PRO A 102 4.34 -25.49 2.99
N LYS A 103 3.17 -25.70 2.40
CA LYS A 103 2.89 -26.84 1.52
C LYS A 103 3.43 -26.52 0.13
N SER A 104 3.88 -27.53 -0.62
CA SER A 104 4.39 -27.32 -1.99
C SER A 104 3.35 -26.69 -2.92
N THR A 105 2.06 -26.84 -2.62
CA THR A 105 0.93 -26.27 -3.36
C THR A 105 0.55 -24.87 -2.91
N ASP A 106 1.13 -24.34 -1.83
CA ASP A 106 0.80 -23.01 -1.33
C ASP A 106 1.15 -21.95 -2.35
N VAL A 107 0.33 -20.90 -2.45
CA VAL A 107 0.58 -19.78 -3.36
C VAL A 107 1.90 -19.09 -3.01
N TYR A 108 2.72 -18.89 -4.03
CA TYR A 108 3.92 -18.06 -3.99
C TYR A 108 3.72 -16.89 -4.96
N LEU A 109 3.62 -15.69 -4.40
CA LEU A 109 3.40 -14.45 -5.14
C LEU A 109 4.56 -13.48 -4.92
N ARG A 110 5.14 -12.97 -6.00
CA ARG A 110 6.12 -11.87 -5.97
C ARG A 110 5.75 -10.82 -7.00
N VAL A 111 5.81 -9.57 -6.58
CA VAL A 111 5.36 -8.41 -7.35
C VAL A 111 6.52 -7.45 -7.50
N GLY A 112 6.71 -6.90 -8.69
CA GLY A 112 7.68 -5.85 -8.98
C GLY A 112 7.01 -4.69 -9.72
N TRP A 113 7.36 -3.47 -9.33
CA TRP A 113 6.79 -2.24 -9.87
C TRP A 113 7.88 -1.46 -10.61
N PRO A 114 7.96 -1.56 -11.96
CA PRO A 114 8.96 -0.82 -12.72
C PRO A 114 8.59 0.67 -12.80
N ALA A 115 9.58 1.54 -12.90
CA ALA A 115 9.42 2.99 -13.03
C ALA A 115 8.68 3.41 -14.31
N GLY A 116 8.66 2.53 -15.33
CA GLY A 116 7.92 2.73 -16.57
C GLY A 116 6.41 2.49 -16.46
N GLY A 117 5.90 2.12 -15.29
CA GLY A 117 4.50 1.78 -15.08
C GLY A 117 4.18 0.30 -15.39
N GLY A 118 2.96 -0.11 -15.03
CA GLY A 118 2.55 -1.51 -15.03
C GLY A 118 3.13 -2.30 -13.86
N VAL A 119 2.95 -3.62 -13.88
CA VAL A 119 3.38 -4.50 -12.78
C VAL A 119 3.85 -5.86 -13.31
N TRP A 120 4.97 -6.33 -12.77
CA TRP A 120 5.48 -7.69 -12.98
C TRP A 120 5.04 -8.60 -11.84
N VAL A 121 4.46 -9.75 -12.17
CA VAL A 121 3.92 -10.68 -11.18
C VAL A 121 4.38 -12.10 -11.46
N LEU A 122 5.13 -12.68 -10.51
CA LEU A 122 5.39 -14.11 -10.44
C LEU A 122 4.33 -14.73 -9.52
N HIS A 123 3.36 -15.43 -10.11
CA HIS A 123 2.37 -16.22 -9.38
C HIS A 123 2.58 -17.70 -9.70
N THR A 124 2.92 -18.48 -8.69
CA THR A 124 3.22 -19.92 -8.80
C THR A 124 2.90 -20.60 -7.47
N THR A 125 3.21 -21.89 -7.34
CA THR A 125 3.21 -22.59 -6.05
C THR A 125 4.58 -22.53 -5.38
N PHE A 126 4.63 -22.72 -4.05
CA PHE A 126 5.84 -22.72 -3.25
C PHE A 126 6.84 -23.79 -3.70
N GLY A 127 6.37 -24.97 -4.10
CA GLY A 127 7.20 -26.04 -4.64
C GLY A 127 7.88 -25.62 -5.94
N ASN A 128 7.10 -25.16 -6.93
CA ASN A 128 7.65 -24.71 -8.21
C ASN A 128 8.54 -23.47 -8.06
N ALA A 129 8.25 -22.59 -7.08
CA ALA A 129 9.13 -21.48 -6.73
C ALA A 129 10.52 -21.97 -6.26
N GLY A 130 10.57 -23.08 -5.53
CA GLY A 130 11.81 -23.78 -5.19
C GLY A 130 12.53 -24.30 -6.44
N ASP A 131 11.80 -24.99 -7.33
CA ASP A 131 12.35 -25.59 -8.55
C ASP A 131 12.98 -24.55 -9.50
N ILE A 132 12.32 -23.40 -9.66
CA ILE A 132 12.83 -22.30 -10.50
C ILE A 132 13.82 -21.39 -9.75
N GLY A 133 14.08 -21.62 -8.47
CA GLY A 133 15.00 -20.81 -7.66
C GLY A 133 14.54 -19.37 -7.44
N ALA A 134 13.25 -19.16 -7.15
CA ALA A 134 12.63 -17.84 -7.00
C ALA A 134 13.19 -17.01 -5.84
N ALA A 135 13.88 -17.63 -4.88
CA ALA A 135 14.54 -16.92 -3.78
C ALA A 135 15.56 -15.86 -4.25
N ARG A 136 16.10 -15.99 -5.48
CA ARG A 136 16.99 -14.98 -6.09
C ARG A 136 16.36 -13.59 -6.20
N ILE A 137 15.03 -13.50 -6.29
CA ILE A 137 14.29 -12.23 -6.31
C ILE A 137 14.58 -11.40 -5.04
N HIS A 138 14.81 -12.05 -3.90
CA HIS A 138 15.06 -11.38 -2.62
C HIS A 138 16.43 -10.68 -2.54
N ASN A 139 17.35 -10.99 -3.47
CA ASN A 139 18.66 -10.35 -3.55
C ASN A 139 18.64 -9.05 -4.38
N ALA A 140 17.54 -8.75 -5.07
CA ALA A 140 17.43 -7.51 -5.81
C ALA A 140 17.62 -6.31 -4.86
N PRO A 141 18.43 -5.30 -5.22
CA PRO A 141 18.62 -4.10 -4.42
C PRO A 141 17.50 -3.07 -4.60
N ASP A 142 16.72 -3.16 -5.68
CA ASP A 142 15.63 -2.26 -6.02
C ASP A 142 14.51 -2.97 -6.79
N MET A 143 13.42 -2.25 -7.06
CA MET A 143 12.27 -2.77 -7.80
C MET A 143 12.57 -3.05 -9.28
N GLU A 144 13.54 -2.38 -9.88
CA GLU A 144 13.92 -2.60 -11.29
C GLU A 144 14.60 -3.96 -11.46
N GLU A 145 15.60 -4.26 -10.63
CA GLU A 145 16.25 -5.56 -10.63
C GLU A 145 15.28 -6.68 -10.22
N ARG A 146 14.39 -6.38 -9.28
CA ARG A 146 13.34 -7.32 -8.89
C ARG A 146 12.43 -7.66 -10.08
N CYS A 147 11.99 -6.66 -10.86
CA CYS A 147 11.20 -6.87 -12.07
C CYS A 147 11.94 -7.76 -13.07
N ARG A 148 13.23 -7.48 -13.34
CA ARG A 148 14.06 -8.29 -14.25
C ARG A 148 14.14 -9.75 -13.81
N TRP A 149 14.24 -10.01 -12.50
CA TRP A 149 14.26 -11.38 -11.99
C TRP A 149 12.89 -12.04 -12.05
N ILE A 150 11.81 -11.31 -11.78
CA ILE A 150 10.44 -11.81 -11.94
C ILE A 150 10.22 -12.24 -13.40
N GLU A 151 10.57 -11.40 -14.37
CA GLU A 151 10.52 -11.70 -15.80
C GLU A 151 11.33 -12.96 -16.15
N LYS A 152 12.60 -13.01 -15.74
CA LYS A 152 13.49 -14.18 -16.01
C LYS A 152 12.96 -15.49 -15.43
N LEU A 153 12.15 -15.43 -14.38
CA LEU A 153 11.57 -16.60 -13.72
C LEU A 153 10.17 -16.94 -14.23
N GLY A 154 9.74 -16.34 -15.35
CA GLY A 154 8.46 -16.62 -15.98
C GLY A 154 7.29 -15.84 -15.38
N GLY A 155 7.56 -14.71 -14.71
CA GLY A 155 6.53 -13.77 -14.32
C GLY A 155 5.80 -13.16 -15.52
N VAL A 156 4.62 -12.61 -15.27
CA VAL A 156 3.77 -11.98 -16.28
C VAL A 156 3.74 -10.47 -16.03
N PHE A 157 3.86 -9.69 -17.11
CA PHE A 157 3.68 -8.25 -17.06
C PHE A 157 2.23 -7.88 -17.34
N TYR A 158 1.68 -7.00 -16.50
CA TYR A 158 0.38 -6.39 -16.68
C TYR A 158 0.59 -4.89 -16.89
N ALA A 159 0.16 -4.39 -18.05
CA ALA A 159 0.29 -2.97 -18.39
C ALA A 159 -0.61 -2.11 -17.48
N ASP A 160 -1.85 -2.55 -17.25
CA ASP A 160 -2.70 -2.04 -16.17
C ASP A 160 -2.63 -3.01 -14.97
N PRO A 161 -2.13 -2.59 -13.80
CA PRO A 161 -2.12 -3.42 -12.61
C PRO A 161 -3.48 -3.98 -12.19
N LYS A 162 -4.59 -3.31 -12.56
CA LYS A 162 -5.95 -3.78 -12.29
C LYS A 162 -6.33 -5.02 -13.09
N ASP A 163 -5.62 -5.32 -14.18
CA ASP A 163 -5.80 -6.55 -14.95
C ASP A 163 -5.18 -7.78 -14.27
N CYS A 164 -4.36 -7.58 -13.23
CA CYS A 164 -3.76 -8.68 -12.49
C CYS A 164 -4.79 -9.33 -11.53
N PRO A 165 -5.17 -10.60 -11.75
CA PRO A 165 -6.18 -11.26 -10.91
C PRO A 165 -5.65 -11.64 -9.51
N TYR A 166 -4.34 -11.51 -9.28
CA TYR A 166 -3.68 -11.91 -8.05
C TYR A 166 -3.41 -10.75 -7.09
N LEU A 167 -3.70 -9.52 -7.53
CA LEU A 167 -3.59 -8.33 -6.69
C LEU A 167 -4.98 -7.80 -6.39
N ASP A 168 -5.32 -7.71 -5.11
CA ASP A 168 -6.60 -7.15 -4.64
C ASP A 168 -6.57 -5.62 -4.69
N LEU A 169 -6.49 -5.09 -5.91
CA LEU A 169 -6.44 -3.65 -6.23
C LEU A 169 -7.81 -3.09 -6.61
N LEU A 170 -8.84 -3.93 -6.64
CA LEU A 170 -10.21 -3.55 -7.05
C LEU A 170 -10.86 -2.56 -6.06
N ASP A 171 -10.46 -2.61 -4.78
CA ASP A 171 -10.88 -1.67 -3.73
C ASP A 171 -9.99 -0.40 -3.62
N LEU A 172 -9.09 -0.12 -4.59
CA LEU A 172 -8.34 1.16 -4.63
C LEU A 172 -9.23 2.36 -5.04
N THR A 173 -10.56 2.24 -4.92
CA THR A 173 -11.49 3.37 -4.98
C THR A 173 -11.35 4.30 -3.76
N SER A 174 -10.56 3.91 -2.76
CA SER A 174 -9.99 4.82 -1.76
C SER A 174 -8.94 5.70 -2.43
N ILE A 175 -9.15 7.02 -2.40
CA ILE A 175 -8.15 7.98 -2.87
C ILE A 175 -7.01 8.02 -1.87
N ASP A 176 -5.84 7.56 -2.32
CA ASP A 176 -4.58 7.88 -1.67
C ASP A 176 -4.36 9.38 -1.88
N SER A 177 -4.65 10.21 -0.88
CA SER A 177 -4.37 11.65 -0.95
C SER A 177 -3.10 12.01 -0.17
N TYR A 178 -2.43 13.07 -0.61
CA TYR A 178 -1.20 13.56 -0.01
C TYR A 178 -1.22 15.08 0.09
N THR A 179 -0.89 15.59 1.28
CA THR A 179 -0.73 17.03 1.51
C THR A 179 0.69 17.45 1.19
N VAL A 180 0.85 18.27 0.15
CA VAL A 180 2.14 18.80 -0.31
C VAL A 180 2.86 19.52 0.83
N GLN A 181 4.11 19.14 1.05
CA GLN A 181 5.04 19.73 2.01
C GLN A 181 6.05 20.64 1.32
N SER A 182 6.77 21.45 2.11
CA SER A 182 7.81 22.32 1.60
C SER A 182 8.94 21.51 0.97
N GLY A 183 9.29 21.82 -0.28
CA GLY A 183 10.34 21.13 -1.03
C GLY A 183 9.87 19.92 -1.85
N ASP A 184 8.56 19.62 -1.86
CA ASP A 184 8.02 18.56 -2.69
C ASP A 184 7.98 18.92 -4.17
N TYR A 185 8.21 17.91 -5.00
CA TYR A 185 8.03 17.94 -6.45
C TYR A 185 7.38 16.63 -6.88
N CYS A 186 6.61 16.66 -7.97
CA CYS A 186 5.92 15.45 -8.44
C CYS A 186 6.86 14.29 -8.77
N ALA A 187 8.07 14.52 -9.26
CA ALA A 187 8.97 13.41 -9.64
C ALA A 187 9.46 12.61 -8.43
N PRO A 188 10.01 13.24 -7.35
CA PRO A 188 10.27 12.57 -6.09
C PRO A 188 9.03 11.92 -5.45
N LEU A 189 7.87 12.58 -5.52
CA LEU A 189 6.62 12.00 -5.01
C LEU A 189 6.21 10.77 -5.83
N ALA A 190 6.27 10.85 -7.15
CA ALA A 190 5.98 9.74 -8.07
C ALA A 190 6.86 8.54 -7.75
N GLN A 191 8.17 8.76 -7.57
CA GLN A 191 9.10 7.72 -7.15
C GLN A 191 8.75 7.15 -5.77
N LYS A 192 8.48 8.01 -4.79
CA LYS A 192 8.14 7.61 -3.41
C LYS A 192 6.86 6.79 -3.33
N TYR A 193 5.88 7.12 -4.17
CA TYR A 193 4.57 6.48 -4.19
C TYR A 193 4.44 5.45 -5.32
N TYR A 194 5.54 5.14 -6.01
CA TYR A 194 5.62 4.13 -7.06
C TYR A 194 4.55 4.29 -8.14
N ILE A 195 4.40 5.53 -8.59
CA ILE A 195 3.58 5.96 -9.71
C ILE A 195 4.46 6.82 -10.62
N THR A 196 3.92 7.24 -11.76
CA THR A 196 4.57 8.15 -12.69
C THR A 196 4.11 9.58 -12.43
N THR A 197 4.91 10.55 -12.84
CA THR A 197 4.51 11.96 -12.82
C THR A 197 3.26 12.19 -13.67
N ASP A 198 3.08 11.41 -14.74
CA ASP A 198 1.90 11.52 -15.60
C ASP A 198 0.66 10.90 -14.97
N GLU A 199 0.79 9.84 -14.18
CA GLU A 199 -0.29 9.35 -13.31
C GLU A 199 -0.70 10.39 -12.27
N ILE A 200 0.26 11.06 -11.60
CA ILE A 200 -0.07 12.19 -10.68
C ILE A 200 -0.87 13.27 -11.41
N LYS A 201 -0.43 13.68 -12.61
CA LYS A 201 -1.17 14.68 -13.40
C LYS A 201 -2.57 14.19 -13.76
N ALA A 202 -2.70 12.93 -14.18
CA ALA A 202 -3.98 12.36 -14.58
C ALA A 202 -4.95 12.25 -13.40
N HIS A 203 -4.48 11.80 -12.23
CA HIS A 203 -5.26 11.69 -11.00
C HIS A 203 -5.75 13.05 -10.48
N ASN A 204 -5.01 14.12 -10.76
CA ASN A 204 -5.34 15.47 -10.26
C ASN A 204 -5.98 16.38 -11.31
N ALA A 205 -6.27 15.88 -12.52
CA ALA A 205 -6.84 16.68 -13.60
C ALA A 205 -8.18 17.35 -13.23
N GLN A 206 -8.91 16.78 -12.26
CA GLN A 206 -10.17 17.32 -11.74
C GLN A 206 -10.05 17.88 -10.31
N THR A 207 -8.86 17.84 -9.71
CA THR A 207 -8.63 18.35 -8.35
C THR A 207 -8.69 19.87 -8.37
N TRP A 208 -9.55 20.44 -7.53
CA TRP A 208 -9.68 21.89 -7.42
C TRP A 208 -8.37 22.52 -6.94
N GLY A 209 -7.93 23.62 -7.58
CA GLY A 209 -6.69 24.31 -7.24
C GLY A 209 -5.42 23.58 -7.72
N TRP A 210 -5.54 22.53 -8.54
CA TRP A 210 -4.38 21.86 -9.14
C TRP A 210 -3.71 22.75 -10.20
N MET A 211 -2.48 23.18 -9.91
CA MET A 211 -1.66 24.02 -10.80
C MET A 211 -0.64 23.23 -11.63
N GLY A 212 -0.67 21.90 -11.52
CA GLY A 212 0.25 21.00 -12.22
C GLY A 212 1.58 20.80 -11.49
N CYS A 213 2.36 19.84 -11.98
CA CYS A 213 3.64 19.46 -11.36
C CYS A 213 4.74 20.53 -11.44
N ASN A 214 4.58 21.56 -12.26
CA ASN A 214 5.51 22.68 -12.36
C ASN A 214 5.25 23.75 -11.30
N ASP A 215 4.10 23.73 -10.65
CA ASP A 215 3.66 24.72 -9.67
C ASP A 215 2.90 24.04 -8.53
N LEU A 216 3.56 23.07 -7.89
CA LEU A 216 2.97 22.27 -6.82
C LEU A 216 2.75 23.12 -5.56
N GLN A 217 1.49 23.40 -5.23
CA GLN A 217 1.14 24.34 -4.16
C GLN A 217 1.35 23.73 -2.76
N LEU A 218 2.10 24.43 -1.90
CA LEU A 218 2.30 24.05 -0.50
C LEU A 218 0.95 23.92 0.22
N GLY A 219 0.73 22.79 0.90
CA GLY A 219 -0.52 22.51 1.62
C GLY A 219 -1.68 22.05 0.75
N ALA A 220 -1.52 21.97 -0.57
CA ALA A 220 -2.54 21.38 -1.43
C ALA A 220 -2.66 19.87 -1.19
N VAL A 221 -3.89 19.36 -1.27
CA VAL A 221 -4.18 17.92 -1.20
C VAL A 221 -4.23 17.39 -2.62
N ILE A 222 -3.31 16.49 -2.96
CA ILE A 222 -3.22 15.85 -4.28
C ILE A 222 -3.59 14.36 -4.19
N CYS A 223 -4.13 13.80 -5.26
CA CYS A 223 -4.43 12.38 -5.37
C CYS A 223 -3.22 11.63 -5.96
N LEU A 224 -2.84 10.53 -5.34
CA LEU A 224 -1.79 9.60 -5.76
C LEU A 224 -2.38 8.30 -6.34
N SER A 225 -3.71 8.17 -6.33
CA SER A 225 -4.46 7.10 -7.00
C SER A 225 -5.68 7.70 -7.75
N SER A 226 -6.30 6.89 -8.62
CA SER A 226 -7.52 7.27 -9.33
C SER A 226 -8.74 7.34 -8.41
N GLY A 227 -9.55 8.40 -8.48
CA GLY A 227 -10.84 8.53 -7.79
C GLY A 227 -11.44 9.93 -7.91
N ASP A 228 -12.60 10.17 -7.28
CA ASP A 228 -13.25 11.50 -7.23
C ASP A 228 -12.54 12.46 -6.25
N PRO A 229 -11.91 13.55 -6.71
CA PRO A 229 -11.11 14.44 -5.86
C PRO A 229 -11.84 14.85 -4.57
N LEU A 230 -11.14 14.78 -3.44
CA LEU A 230 -11.69 15.26 -2.18
C LEU A 230 -11.99 16.76 -2.29
N MET A 231 -13.17 17.17 -1.84
CA MET A 231 -13.54 18.59 -1.78
C MET A 231 -12.51 19.34 -0.92
N PRO A 232 -12.10 20.57 -1.32
CA PRO A 232 -11.13 21.34 -0.54
C PRO A 232 -11.70 21.67 0.85
N ALA A 233 -10.80 21.92 1.81
CA ALA A 233 -11.20 22.33 3.16
C ALA A 233 -12.11 23.56 3.10
N VAL A 234 -13.11 23.61 4.00
CA VAL A 234 -14.00 24.76 4.10
C VAL A 234 -13.20 25.97 4.51
N ASP A 235 -13.32 27.04 3.73
CA ASP A 235 -12.81 28.36 4.09
C ASP A 235 -14.01 29.20 4.52
N SER A 236 -14.04 29.59 5.80
CA SER A 236 -15.12 30.41 6.36
C SER A 236 -15.17 31.83 5.79
N SER A 237 -14.13 32.24 5.06
CA SER A 237 -14.07 33.51 4.34
C SER A 237 -14.42 33.40 2.85
N ALA A 238 -14.59 32.18 2.33
CA ALA A 238 -14.98 31.98 0.93
C ALA A 238 -16.43 32.44 0.73
N GLU A 239 -16.65 33.43 -0.13
CA GLU A 239 -17.99 33.92 -0.47
C GLU A 239 -18.68 33.06 -1.56
N CYS A 240 -17.89 32.33 -2.36
CA CYS A 240 -18.37 31.42 -3.40
C CYS A 240 -17.34 30.31 -3.70
N GLY A 241 -17.76 29.22 -4.34
CA GLY A 241 -16.88 28.14 -4.80
C GLY A 241 -16.93 26.88 -3.93
N PRO A 242 -16.15 25.83 -4.27
CA PRO A 242 -16.23 24.52 -3.60
C PRO A 242 -15.74 24.52 -2.14
N GLN A 243 -15.07 25.59 -1.70
CA GLN A 243 -14.70 25.81 -0.30
C GLN A 243 -15.87 26.38 0.55
N LEU A 244 -16.96 26.81 -0.09
CA LEU A 244 -18.18 27.25 0.59
C LEU A 244 -19.01 26.02 0.99
N ASN A 245 -18.98 25.68 2.28
CA ASN A 245 -19.93 24.78 2.96
C ASN A 245 -20.09 23.38 2.30
N ARG A 246 -19.36 22.35 2.78
CA ARG A 246 -19.14 20.92 2.35
C ARG A 246 -20.17 20.14 1.49
N THR A 247 -21.31 20.67 1.08
CA THR A 247 -22.28 19.98 0.24
C THR A 247 -21.82 19.94 -1.21
N ARG A 248 -21.57 18.72 -1.72
CA ARG A 248 -21.35 18.42 -3.14
C ARG A 248 -22.44 19.12 -3.98
N PRO A 249 -22.10 19.86 -5.05
CA PRO A 249 -23.11 20.29 -6.01
C PRO A 249 -23.78 19.04 -6.57
N THR A 250 -25.10 18.94 -6.41
CA THR A 250 -25.90 17.93 -7.10
C THR A 250 -25.85 18.26 -8.58
N VAL A 251 -25.17 17.42 -9.36
CA VAL A 251 -25.29 17.38 -10.82
C VAL A 251 -26.52 16.58 -11.17
#